data_AF-A0A1I3RIB1-F1
#
_entry.id   AF-A0A1I3RIB1-F1
#
_cell.length_a   1.000
_cell.length_b   1.000
_cell.length_c   1.000
_cell.angle_alpha   90.00
_cell.angle_beta   90.00
_cell.angle_gamma   90.00
#
_symmetry.space_group_name_H-M   'P 1'
#
loop_
_entity.id
_entity.type
_entity.pdbx_description
1 polymer ?
#
loop_
_entity_poly.entity_id
_entity_poly.type
_entity_poly.pdbx_seq_one_letter_code
_entity_poly.pdbx_strand_id
1 'polypeptide(L)'
;MSAIAPFLRLDHDPYLVVSNGRLFWIQNAYTTNAYFPYAEPAPGLDLNYIRNSVKVVVDAYNGTVDFYLIDSRDPIAATYQRVLPSLFKPFTAMPPDLRTHVRYPEDLFLIQARLYQAYHMEAADVFYNREDLWQFPRQPGGDGISTMSPYYIIMRLPGEPQAEFFLMLPWFRATATT
;
A
#
# COMPACT_ATOMS: atom_id res chain seq x y z
N MET A 1 2.88 10.79 -14.27
CA MET A 1 3.71 10.78 -13.05
C MET A 1 4.95 9.90 -13.18
N SER A 2 4.87 8.72 -13.80
CA SER A 2 6.04 7.85 -14.05
C SER A 2 7.21 8.53 -14.79
N ALA A 3 6.94 9.52 -15.63
CA ALA A 3 7.98 10.29 -16.31
C ALA A 3 8.80 11.21 -15.39
N ILE A 4 8.26 11.63 -14.23
CA ILE A 4 8.91 12.58 -13.31
C ILE A 4 9.83 11.86 -12.33
N ALA A 5 9.38 10.71 -11.80
CA ALA A 5 10.12 9.88 -10.86
C ALA A 5 10.02 8.40 -11.26
N PRO A 6 10.71 7.98 -12.34
CA PRO A 6 10.58 6.62 -12.89
C PRO A 6 11.10 5.51 -11.97
N PHE A 7 11.89 5.88 -10.97
CA PHE A 7 12.42 4.98 -9.95
C PHE A 7 11.45 4.70 -8.79
N LEU A 8 10.30 5.38 -8.76
CA LEU A 8 9.21 5.08 -7.84
C LEU A 8 8.14 4.27 -8.56
N ARG A 9 7.68 3.19 -7.92
CA ARG A 9 6.51 2.44 -8.38
C ARG A 9 5.26 3.11 -7.85
N LEU A 10 4.35 3.52 -8.71
CA LEU A 10 3.09 4.13 -8.30
C LEU A 10 2.09 3.04 -7.92
N ASP A 11 1.31 3.30 -6.86
CA ASP A 11 0.14 2.51 -6.53
C ASP A 11 -0.93 2.63 -7.63
N HIS A 12 -1.74 1.59 -7.80
CA HIS A 12 -2.73 1.58 -8.87
C HIS A 12 -3.94 2.51 -8.62
N ASP A 13 -4.22 2.90 -7.37
CA ASP A 13 -5.42 3.67 -6.99
C ASP A 13 -5.07 5.09 -6.47
N PRO A 14 -4.91 6.09 -7.37
CA PRO A 14 -4.89 7.49 -6.97
C PRO A 14 -6.27 7.94 -6.50
N TYR A 15 -6.31 8.78 -5.46
CA TYR A 15 -7.56 9.27 -4.90
C TYR A 15 -7.60 10.79 -4.81
N LEU A 16 -8.80 11.35 -4.99
CA LEU A 16 -9.06 12.78 -4.93
C LEU A 16 -9.44 13.20 -3.50
N VAL A 17 -8.90 14.34 -3.05
CA VAL A 17 -9.20 14.94 -1.75
C VAL A 17 -9.56 16.42 -1.93
N VAL A 18 -10.43 16.92 -1.07
CA VAL A 18 -10.72 18.35 -0.95
C VAL A 18 -9.90 18.86 0.23
N SER A 19 -9.02 19.83 -0.01
CA SER A 19 -8.31 20.53 1.06
C SER A 19 -8.45 22.04 0.91
N ASN A 20 -8.91 22.70 1.97
CA ASN A 20 -9.21 24.14 1.98
C ASN A 20 -10.03 24.63 0.76
N GLY A 21 -11.04 23.85 0.35
CA GLY A 21 -11.89 24.16 -0.80
C GLY A 21 -11.26 23.94 -2.18
N ARG A 22 -10.07 23.33 -2.25
CA ARG A 22 -9.37 22.98 -3.50
C ARG A 22 -9.21 21.48 -3.63
N LEU A 23 -9.22 20.98 -4.87
CA LEU A 23 -9.04 19.59 -5.22
C LEU A 23 -7.57 19.23 -5.41
N PHE A 24 -7.16 18.12 -4.80
CA PHE A 24 -5.84 17.54 -4.93
C PHE A 24 -5.95 16.04 -5.20
N TRP A 25 -5.14 15.54 -6.13
CA TRP A 25 -4.92 14.11 -6.28
C TRP A 25 -3.78 13.68 -5.35
N ILE A 26 -4.01 12.63 -4.58
CA ILE A 26 -2.95 11.96 -3.82
C ILE A 26 -2.69 10.60 -4.46
N GLN A 27 -1.43 10.34 -4.73
CA GLN A 27 -0.94 9.09 -5.29
C GLN A 27 0.13 8.52 -4.37
N ASN A 28 -0.06 7.27 -3.95
CA ASN A 28 0.96 6.55 -3.21
C ASN A 28 2.09 6.13 -4.15
N ALA A 29 3.32 6.22 -3.67
CA ALA A 29 4.50 5.85 -4.42
C ALA A 29 5.47 5.05 -3.56
N TYR A 30 5.95 3.97 -4.14
CA TYR A 30 6.74 2.95 -3.49
C TYR A 30 8.19 2.99 -3.95
N THR A 31 9.09 2.74 -3.01
CA THR A 31 10.40 2.20 -3.34
C THR A 31 10.30 0.69 -3.39
N THR A 32 10.93 0.09 -4.40
CA THR A 32 10.90 -1.36 -4.60
C THR A 32 12.29 -1.86 -5.00
N ASN A 33 12.59 -3.11 -4.65
CA ASN A 33 13.78 -3.80 -5.13
C ASN A 33 13.47 -5.31 -5.26
N ALA A 34 14.10 -5.98 -6.21
CA ALA A 34 14.05 -7.43 -6.39
C ALA A 34 15.18 -8.17 -5.65
N TYR A 35 16.24 -7.46 -5.25
CA TYR A 35 17.46 -8.03 -4.68
C TYR A 35 17.83 -7.41 -3.34
N PHE A 36 16.85 -6.99 -2.54
CA PHE A 36 17.12 -6.46 -1.21
C PHE A 36 17.69 -7.58 -0.31
N PRO A 37 18.81 -7.36 0.39
CA PRO A 37 19.44 -8.42 1.18
C PRO A 37 18.53 -8.94 2.29
N TYR A 38 18.59 -10.25 2.54
CA TYR A 38 17.86 -10.92 3.63
C TYR A 38 16.33 -10.73 3.60
N ALA A 39 15.76 -10.50 2.42
CA ALA A 39 14.33 -10.37 2.22
C ALA A 39 13.80 -11.46 1.28
N GLU A 40 12.69 -12.07 1.67
CA GLU A 40 12.03 -13.12 0.90
C GLU A 40 11.35 -12.52 -0.34
N PRO A 41 11.52 -13.10 -1.53
CA PRO A 41 10.77 -12.72 -2.73
C PRO A 41 9.26 -12.82 -2.52
N ALA A 42 8.53 -11.79 -2.93
CA ALA A 42 7.08 -11.80 -2.87
C ALA A 42 6.53 -12.75 -3.95
N PRO A 43 5.71 -13.77 -3.59
CA PRO A 43 5.20 -14.74 -4.55
C PRO A 43 4.47 -14.09 -5.73
N GLY A 44 4.87 -14.43 -6.95
CA GLY A 44 4.24 -13.93 -8.19
C GLY A 44 4.55 -12.45 -8.50
N LEU A 45 5.49 -11.83 -7.80
CA LEU A 45 5.94 -10.46 -8.04
C LEU A 45 7.46 -10.43 -8.23
N ASP A 46 7.93 -9.58 -9.13
CA ASP A 46 9.37 -9.33 -9.33
C ASP A 46 9.88 -8.28 -8.32
N LEU A 47 9.69 -8.58 -7.03
CA LEU A 47 10.19 -7.77 -5.92
C LEU A 47 10.35 -8.64 -4.67
N ASN A 48 11.31 -8.28 -3.82
CA ASN A 48 11.45 -8.81 -2.45
C ASN A 48 11.44 -7.69 -1.40
N TYR A 49 11.35 -6.44 -1.84
CA TYR A 49 11.28 -5.27 -0.99
C TYR A 49 10.28 -4.26 -1.54
N ILE A 50 9.45 -3.72 -0.65
CA ILE A 50 8.54 -2.63 -0.94
C ILE A 50 8.33 -1.75 0.29
N ARG A 51 8.36 -0.43 0.13
CA ARG A 51 7.97 0.54 1.17
C ARG A 51 7.15 1.68 0.59
N ASN A 52 6.12 2.08 1.32
CA ASN A 52 5.28 3.25 1.04
C ASN A 52 5.98 4.54 1.49
N SER A 53 7.07 4.86 0.82
CA SER A 53 8.00 5.88 1.28
C SER A 53 7.62 7.28 0.84
N VAL A 54 6.81 7.43 -0.22
CA VAL A 54 6.51 8.72 -0.83
C VAL A 54 5.01 8.90 -1.08
N LYS A 55 4.48 10.08 -0.78
CA LYS A 55 3.18 10.54 -1.31
C LYS A 55 3.42 11.58 -2.38
N VAL A 56 2.77 11.42 -3.51
CA VAL A 56 2.73 12.42 -4.56
C VAL A 56 1.41 13.16 -4.44
N VAL A 57 1.46 14.49 -4.35
CA VAL A 57 0.28 15.35 -4.33
C VAL A 57 0.28 16.18 -5.59
N VAL A 58 -0.83 16.15 -6.33
CA VAL A 58 -1.02 16.96 -7.53
C VAL A 58 -2.17 17.92 -7.33
N ASP A 59 -1.88 19.20 -7.43
CA ASP A 59 -2.89 20.26 -7.42
C ASP A 59 -3.70 20.19 -8.71
N ALA A 60 -5.00 19.93 -8.60
CA ALA A 60 -5.87 19.71 -9.75
C ALA A 60 -6.09 20.98 -10.60
N TYR A 61 -5.77 22.17 -10.08
CA TYR A 61 -6.00 23.44 -10.79
C TYR A 61 -4.80 23.90 -11.61
N ASN A 62 -3.58 23.68 -11.10
CA ASN A 62 -2.36 24.19 -11.74
C ASN A 62 -1.37 23.08 -12.13
N GLY A 63 -1.64 21.83 -11.77
CA GLY A 63 -0.79 20.68 -12.11
C GLY A 63 0.53 20.61 -11.34
N THR A 64 0.72 21.44 -10.30
CA THR A 64 1.92 21.38 -9.45
C THR A 64 1.99 20.01 -8.78
N VAL A 65 3.15 19.37 -8.90
CA VAL A 65 3.41 18.03 -8.35
C VAL A 65 4.41 18.14 -7.21
N ASP A 66 3.99 17.71 -6.03
CA ASP A 66 4.82 17.68 -4.83
C ASP A 66 5.05 16.24 -4.38
N PHE A 67 6.31 15.89 -4.10
CA PHE A 67 6.69 14.60 -3.55
C PHE A 67 7.02 14.77 -2.07
N TYR A 68 6.27 14.11 -1.20
CA TYR A 68 6.48 14.12 0.25
C TYR A 68 7.07 12.79 0.71
N LEU A 69 8.23 12.84 1.35
CA LEU A 69 8.88 11.68 1.94
C LEU A 69 8.23 11.35 3.29
N ILE A 70 7.56 10.20 3.37
CA ILE A 70 6.82 9.71 4.54
C ILE A 70 7.69 8.83 5.44
N ASP A 71 8.43 7.89 4.86
CA ASP A 71 9.32 7.00 5.62
C ASP A 71 10.77 7.37 5.38
N SER A 72 11.31 8.21 6.27
CA SER A 72 12.73 8.61 6.24
C SER A 72 13.68 7.48 6.64
N ARG A 73 13.17 6.36 7.17
CA ARG A 73 13.97 5.19 7.54
C ARG A 73 14.17 4.24 6.36
N ASP A 74 13.45 4.42 5.27
CA ASP A 74 13.68 3.64 4.06
C ASP A 74 15.06 3.98 3.46
N PRO A 75 16.00 3.03 3.41
CA PRO A 75 17.34 3.27 2.86
C PRO A 75 17.31 3.64 1.37
N ILE A 76 16.37 3.11 0.59
CA ILE A 76 16.24 3.41 -0.84
C ILE A 76 15.75 4.84 -1.02
N ALA A 77 14.66 5.22 -0.34
CA ALA A 77 14.15 6.60 -0.43
C ALA A 77 15.14 7.62 0.13
N ALA A 78 15.83 7.30 1.23
CA ALA A 78 16.89 8.17 1.77
C ALA A 78 18.05 8.34 0.77
N THR A 79 18.37 7.33 -0.03
CA THR A 79 19.38 7.45 -1.09
C THR A 79 18.91 8.38 -2.20
N TYR A 80 17.67 8.21 -2.70
CA TYR A 80 17.11 9.12 -3.69
C TYR A 80 16.99 10.55 -3.18
N GLN A 81 16.66 10.75 -1.90
CA GLN A 81 16.63 12.08 -1.28
C GLN A 81 18.00 12.78 -1.31
N ARG A 82 19.09 12.03 -1.09
CA ARG A 82 20.46 12.60 -1.17
C ARG A 82 20.85 12.97 -2.59
N VAL A 83 20.43 12.19 -3.58
CA VAL A 83 20.73 12.43 -5.00
C VAL A 83 19.86 13.54 -5.58
N LEU A 84 18.60 13.64 -5.14
CA LEU A 84 17.59 14.57 -5.65
C LEU A 84 16.96 15.40 -4.50
N PRO A 85 17.76 16.25 -3.81
CA PRO A 85 17.30 16.94 -2.60
C PRO A 85 16.17 17.95 -2.86
N SER A 86 16.07 18.49 -4.08
CA SER A 86 15.01 19.43 -4.47
C SER A 86 13.69 18.74 -4.83
N LEU A 87 13.70 17.43 -5.10
CA LEU A 87 12.50 16.69 -5.50
C LEU A 87 11.61 16.40 -4.29
N PHE A 88 12.22 16.03 -3.15
CA PHE A 88 11.49 15.55 -1.98
C PHE A 88 11.33 16.63 -0.92
N LYS A 89 10.07 16.84 -0.53
CA LYS A 89 9.68 17.63 0.63
C LYS A 89 9.57 16.71 1.86
N PRO A 90 9.94 17.18 3.07
CA PRO A 90 9.68 16.41 4.28
C PRO A 90 8.17 16.31 4.53
N PHE A 91 7.71 15.19 5.12
CA PHE A 91 6.29 15.02 5.44
C PHE A 91 5.71 16.14 6.33
N THR A 92 6.53 16.74 7.18
CA THR A 92 6.15 17.87 8.03
C THR A 92 5.78 19.13 7.25
N ALA A 93 6.26 19.28 6.00
CA ALA A 93 5.88 20.36 5.11
C ALA A 93 4.53 20.13 4.43
N MET A 94 3.95 18.92 4.52
CA MET A 94 2.62 18.66 3.99
C MET A 94 1.58 19.43 4.82
N PRO A 95 0.67 20.20 4.17
CA PRO A 95 -0.39 20.92 4.85
C PRO A 95 -1.16 20.01 5.83
N PRO A 96 -1.46 20.47 7.06
CA PRO A 96 -2.13 19.65 8.08
C PRO A 96 -3.43 19.00 7.58
N ASP A 97 -4.22 19.76 6.83
CA ASP A 97 -5.47 19.31 6.24
C ASP A 97 -5.26 18.17 5.21
N LEU A 98 -4.25 18.26 4.34
CA LEU A 98 -3.90 17.15 3.44
C LEU A 98 -3.40 15.91 4.18
N ARG A 99 -2.70 16.09 5.31
CA ARG A 99 -2.19 14.96 6.11
C ARG A 99 -3.29 14.10 6.69
N THR A 100 -4.45 14.68 7.06
CA THR A 100 -5.58 13.89 7.59
C THR A 100 -6.21 12.99 6.54
N HIS A 101 -6.00 13.27 5.25
CA HIS A 101 -6.48 12.47 4.13
C HIS A 101 -5.47 11.42 3.65
N VAL A 102 -4.31 11.29 4.29
CA VAL A 102 -3.35 10.23 3.94
C VAL A 102 -3.90 8.86 4.33
N ARG A 103 -3.94 7.95 3.37
CA ARG A 103 -4.45 6.58 3.55
C ARG A 103 -3.34 5.54 3.46
N TYR A 104 -3.58 4.38 4.05
CA TYR A 104 -2.75 3.21 3.82
C TYR A 104 -3.09 2.62 2.45
N PRO A 105 -2.11 2.26 1.61
CA PRO A 105 -2.37 1.99 0.22
C PRO A 105 -2.67 0.51 -0.05
N GLU A 106 -3.48 0.27 -1.09
CA GLU A 106 -4.05 -1.05 -1.36
C GLU A 106 -3.01 -2.06 -1.85
N ASP A 107 -2.08 -1.67 -2.75
CA ASP A 107 -1.10 -2.61 -3.29
C ASP A 107 -0.18 -3.16 -2.20
N LEU A 108 0.33 -2.28 -1.33
CA LEU A 108 1.18 -2.71 -0.22
C LEU A 108 0.41 -3.61 0.75
N PHE A 109 -0.83 -3.25 1.07
CA PHE A 109 -1.68 -4.06 1.92
C PHE A 109 -1.94 -5.44 1.32
N LEU A 110 -2.24 -5.52 0.02
CA LEU A 110 -2.46 -6.77 -0.69
C LEU A 110 -1.21 -7.66 -0.72
N ILE A 111 -0.03 -7.08 -0.94
CA ILE A 111 1.24 -7.81 -0.90
C ILE A 111 1.47 -8.40 0.50
N GLN A 112 1.28 -7.59 1.55
CA GLN A 112 1.42 -8.04 2.93
C GLN A 112 0.40 -9.13 3.27
N ALA A 113 -0.85 -8.97 2.84
CA ALA A 113 -1.91 -9.95 3.01
C ALA A 113 -1.53 -11.29 2.36
N ARG A 114 -1.00 -11.27 1.13
CA ARG A 114 -0.56 -12.48 0.41
C ARG A 114 0.54 -13.22 1.13
N LEU A 115 1.53 -12.49 1.66
CA LEU A 115 2.60 -13.10 2.47
C LEU A 115 2.02 -13.72 3.75
N TYR A 116 1.13 -13.02 4.44
CA TYR A 116 0.55 -13.48 5.69
C TYR A 116 -0.36 -14.71 5.54
N GLN A 117 -0.80 -15.05 4.31
CA GLN A 117 -1.51 -16.31 4.05
C GLN A 117 -0.72 -17.55 4.49
N ALA A 118 0.62 -17.48 4.43
CA ALA A 118 1.52 -18.55 4.87
C ALA A 118 2.25 -18.20 6.18
N TYR A 119 2.70 -16.95 6.32
CA TYR A 119 3.58 -16.54 7.41
C TYR A 119 2.90 -16.34 8.79
N HIS A 120 1.57 -16.49 8.88
CA HIS A 120 0.90 -16.54 10.18
C HIS A 120 1.13 -17.87 10.93
N MET A 121 1.64 -18.90 10.25
CA MET A 121 1.95 -20.20 10.85
C MET A 121 3.32 -20.13 11.52
N GLU A 122 3.35 -20.14 12.85
CA GLU A 122 4.60 -20.12 13.61
C GLU A 122 5.25 -21.52 13.76
N ALA A 123 4.45 -22.59 13.67
CA ALA A 123 4.92 -23.97 13.82
C ALA A 123 5.49 -24.51 12.49
N ALA A 124 6.73 -25.01 12.53
CA ALA A 124 7.50 -25.37 11.34
C ALA A 124 6.94 -26.58 10.57
N ASP A 125 6.36 -27.55 11.28
CA ASP A 125 5.67 -28.71 10.73
C ASP A 125 4.41 -28.30 9.95
N VAL A 126 3.57 -27.44 10.54
CA VAL A 126 2.36 -26.88 9.91
C VAL A 126 2.70 -26.03 8.70
N PHE A 127 3.76 -25.21 8.79
CA PHE A 127 4.22 -24.36 7.69
C PHE A 127 4.73 -25.20 6.50
N TYR A 128 5.53 -26.24 6.77
CA TYR A 128 6.08 -27.10 5.72
C TYR A 128 4.98 -27.89 5.00
N ASN A 129 4.00 -28.41 5.76
CA ASN A 129 2.88 -29.17 5.20
C ASN A 129 1.77 -28.28 4.60
N ARG A 130 1.83 -26.95 4.80
CA ARG A 130 0.85 -25.96 4.31
C ARG A 130 -0.59 -26.26 4.78
N GLU A 131 -0.74 -26.76 6.00
CA GLU A 131 -2.01 -27.30 6.52
C GLU A 131 -3.04 -26.22 6.89
N ASP A 132 -2.62 -24.96 7.08
CA ASP A 132 -3.51 -23.88 7.53
C ASP A 132 -3.54 -22.66 6.59
N LEU A 133 -3.36 -22.86 5.29
CA LEU A 133 -3.29 -21.73 4.36
C LEU A 133 -4.57 -20.89 4.40
N TRP A 134 -4.42 -19.59 4.58
CA TRP A 134 -5.55 -18.68 4.42
C TRP A 134 -5.77 -18.36 2.94
N GLN A 135 -7.03 -18.18 2.55
CA GLN A 135 -7.43 -17.85 1.19
C GLN A 135 -8.30 -16.59 1.15
N PHE A 136 -8.15 -15.84 0.06
CA PHE A 136 -9.00 -14.69 -0.23
C PHE A 136 -10.30 -15.14 -0.88
N PRO A 137 -11.44 -14.53 -0.50
CA PRO A 137 -12.75 -14.81 -1.08
C PRO A 137 -12.76 -14.69 -2.59
N ARG A 138 -13.55 -15.55 -3.22
CA ARG A 138 -13.88 -15.46 -4.64
C ARG A 138 -15.25 -14.82 -4.77
N GLN A 139 -15.38 -13.83 -5.65
CA GLN A 139 -16.62 -13.13 -5.92
C GLN A 139 -16.97 -13.19 -7.42
N PRO A 140 -18.26 -13.17 -7.78
CA PRO A 140 -18.67 -12.95 -9.17
C PRO A 140 -18.23 -11.55 -9.61
N GLY A 141 -17.48 -11.48 -10.71
CA GLY A 141 -17.06 -10.26 -11.39
C GLY A 141 -17.50 -10.27 -12.86
N GLY A 142 -17.25 -9.17 -13.57
CA GLY A 142 -17.71 -8.97 -14.95
C GLY A 142 -17.30 -10.09 -15.93
N ASP A 143 -16.15 -10.72 -15.71
CA ASP A 143 -15.57 -11.77 -16.56
C ASP A 143 -15.58 -13.18 -15.91
N GLY A 144 -16.39 -13.40 -14.87
CA GLY A 144 -16.49 -14.70 -14.18
C GLY A 144 -16.18 -14.62 -12.70
N ILE A 145 -15.39 -15.56 -12.17
CA ILE A 145 -15.03 -15.58 -10.74
C ILE A 145 -13.69 -14.86 -10.56
N SER A 146 -13.67 -13.76 -9.79
CA SER A 146 -12.46 -13.02 -9.43
C SER A 146 -12.15 -13.15 -7.94
N THR A 147 -10.88 -13.00 -7.57
CA THR A 147 -10.49 -12.88 -6.17
C THR A 147 -10.89 -11.49 -5.66
N MET A 148 -11.42 -11.42 -4.43
CA MET A 148 -11.76 -10.17 -3.78
C MET A 148 -10.50 -9.31 -3.58
N SER A 149 -10.59 -8.04 -3.98
CA SER A 149 -9.57 -7.03 -3.70
C SER A 149 -9.85 -6.35 -2.36
N PRO A 150 -8.83 -5.77 -1.70
CA PRO A 150 -9.04 -4.89 -0.57
C PRO A 150 -10.03 -3.78 -0.90
N TYR A 151 -10.77 -3.31 0.09
CA TYR A 151 -11.69 -2.18 -0.11
C TYR A 151 -11.75 -1.30 1.13
N TYR A 152 -12.00 -0.02 0.89
CA TYR A 152 -12.21 0.94 1.96
C TYR A 152 -13.64 0.95 2.46
N ILE A 153 -13.81 1.00 3.78
CA ILE A 153 -15.12 1.08 4.44
C ILE A 153 -15.07 2.08 5.60
N ILE A 154 -16.15 2.83 5.77
CA ILE A 154 -16.38 3.60 6.99
C ILE A 154 -17.28 2.77 7.89
N MET A 155 -16.77 2.41 9.07
CA MET A 155 -17.55 1.68 10.07
C MET A 155 -17.14 2.10 11.47
N ARG A 156 -18.02 1.85 12.44
CA ARG A 156 -17.70 1.98 13.86
C ARG A 156 -17.53 0.58 14.43
N LEU A 157 -16.34 0.27 14.92
CA LEU A 157 -16.08 -1.02 15.56
C LEU A 157 -16.79 -1.11 16.92
N PRO A 158 -17.16 -2.32 17.38
CA PRO A 158 -17.70 -2.50 18.72
C PRO A 158 -16.74 -1.97 19.78
N GLY A 159 -17.21 -1.06 20.65
CA GLY A 159 -16.40 -0.43 21.69
C GLY A 159 -15.77 0.91 21.30
N GLU A 160 -15.73 1.26 20.02
CA GLU A 160 -15.18 2.55 19.57
C GLU A 160 -16.23 3.67 19.62
N PRO A 161 -15.87 4.89 20.06
CA PRO A 161 -16.82 5.99 20.20
C PRO A 161 -17.22 6.61 18.85
N GLN A 162 -16.41 6.45 17.80
CA GLN A 162 -16.60 7.10 16.51
C GLN A 162 -16.39 6.12 15.34
N ALA A 163 -16.97 6.46 14.19
CA ALA A 163 -16.72 5.71 12.96
C ALA A 163 -15.33 6.07 12.40
N GLU A 164 -14.63 5.07 11.92
CA GLU A 164 -13.28 5.21 11.36
C GLU A 164 -13.26 4.67 9.92
N PHE A 165 -12.24 5.10 9.18
CA PHE A 165 -12.00 4.70 7.80
C PHE A 165 -11.00 3.54 7.77
N PHE A 166 -11.45 2.37 7.34
CA PHE A 166 -10.67 1.14 7.33
C PHE A 166 -10.38 0.68 5.91
N LEU A 167 -9.21 0.07 5.72
CA LEU A 167 -8.91 -0.79 4.58
C LEU A 167 -9.07 -2.25 5.03
N MET A 168 -9.93 -3.01 4.35
CA MET A 168 -10.30 -4.36 4.75
C MET A 168 -10.14 -5.36 3.61
N LEU A 169 -9.70 -6.57 3.95
CA LEU A 169 -9.77 -7.75 3.10
C LEU A 169 -10.10 -8.96 4.00
N PRO A 170 -11.31 -9.56 3.90
CA PRO A 170 -11.70 -10.70 4.74
C PRO A 170 -11.08 -12.00 4.24
N TRP A 171 -10.67 -12.91 5.13
CA TRP A 171 -10.00 -14.18 4.80
C TRP A 171 -10.77 -15.38 5.38
N PHE A 172 -10.51 -16.57 4.83
CA PHE A 172 -11.03 -17.83 5.35
C PHE A 172 -9.97 -18.92 5.26
N ARG A 173 -10.12 -19.97 6.07
CA ARG A 173 -9.23 -21.14 6.08
C ARG A 173 -9.44 -21.97 4.81
N ALA A 174 -8.36 -22.33 4.11
CA ALA A 174 -8.43 -23.26 2.99
C ALA A 174 -9.01 -24.60 3.47
N THR A 175 -10.06 -25.08 2.82
CA THR A 175 -10.55 -26.43 3.05
C THR A 175 -9.67 -27.41 2.28
N ALA A 176 -9.15 -28.44 2.97
CA ALA A 176 -8.48 -29.55 2.31
C ALA A 176 -9.48 -30.21 1.34
N THR A 177 -9.17 -30.21 0.06
CA THR A 177 -9.94 -30.94 -0.94
C THR A 177 -9.60 -32.42 -0.77
N THR A 178 -10.49 -33.19 -0.16
CA THR A 178 -10.49 -34.66 -0.19
C THR A 178 -10.92 -35.17 -1.55
#